data_AF-A0A7C7W391-F1
#
_entry.id   AF-A0A7C7W391-F1
#
_cell.length_a   1.000
_cell.length_b   1.000
_cell.length_c   1.000
_cell.angle_alpha   90.00
_cell.angle_beta   90.00
_cell.angle_gamma   90.00
#
_symmetry.space_group_name_H-M   'P 1'
#
loop_
_entity.id
_entity.type
_entity.pdbx_description
1 polymer ?
#
loop_
_entity_poly.entity_id
_entity_poly.type
_entity_poly.pdbx_seq_one_letter_code
_entity_poly.pdbx_strand_id
1 'polypeptide(L)'
;MTKPYKRRQFIKILGAGAGGAVLGTTALKAFQPVGQQDNSALLGKKTDSATPTYCEICFWKCAGWVHKKDGKPWKITGNPEDPNSNGRFCPRGTGGIGTYTDP
;
A
#
# COMPACT_ATOMS: atom_id res chain seq x y z
N MET A 1 27.91 49.79 -0.03
CA MET A 1 29.28 49.37 -0.38
C MET A 1 29.36 47.84 -0.38
N THR A 2 29.34 47.21 -1.55
CA THR A 2 29.57 45.77 -1.69
C THR A 2 31.07 45.51 -1.73
N LYS A 3 31.59 44.73 -0.79
CA LYS A 3 33.02 44.40 -0.72
C LYS A 3 33.36 43.42 -1.86
N PRO A 4 34.28 43.74 -2.78
CA PRO A 4 34.60 42.83 -3.88
C PRO A 4 35.29 41.57 -3.33
N TYR A 5 34.72 40.40 -3.61
CA TYR A 5 35.31 39.12 -3.21
C TYR A 5 36.65 38.91 -3.93
N LYS A 6 37.71 38.57 -3.19
CA LYS A 6 39.01 38.25 -3.81
C LYS A 6 38.87 36.99 -4.66
N ARG A 7 39.48 36.96 -5.86
CA ARG A 7 39.47 35.80 -6.79
C ARG A 7 39.71 34.45 -6.10
N ARG A 8 40.63 34.41 -5.11
CA ARG A 8 40.93 33.22 -4.31
C ARG A 8 39.77 32.76 -3.41
N GLN A 9 38.94 33.67 -2.89
CA GLN A 9 37.75 33.33 -2.11
C GLN A 9 36.64 32.77 -3.00
N PHE A 10 36.49 33.33 -4.21
CA PHE A 10 35.55 32.79 -5.20
C PHE A 10 35.87 31.33 -5.58
N ILE A 11 37.15 31.04 -5.88
CA ILE A 11 37.58 29.66 -6.22
C ILE A 11 37.35 28.68 -5.05
N LYS A 12 37.55 29.10 -3.81
CA LYS A 12 37.30 28.26 -2.62
C LYS A 12 35.81 27.93 -2.46
N ILE A 13 34.93 28.91 -2.66
CA ILE A 13 33.48 28.71 -2.58
C ILE A 13 33.00 27.81 -3.72
N LEU A 14 33.51 28.04 -4.94
CA LEU A 14 33.16 27.23 -6.11
C LEU A 14 33.62 25.76 -5.95
N GLY A 15 34.83 25.54 -5.45
CA GLY A 15 35.37 24.20 -5.19
C GLY A 15 34.62 23.45 -4.08
N ALA A 16 34.20 24.15 -3.02
CA ALA A 16 33.37 23.57 -1.97
C ALA A 16 31.95 23.21 -2.46
N GLY A 17 31.34 24.04 -3.31
CA GLY A 17 30.03 23.77 -3.90
C GLY A 17 30.02 22.56 -4.84
N ALA A 18 31.04 22.44 -5.70
CA ALA A 18 31.18 21.31 -6.61
C ALA A 18 31.45 19.98 -5.86
N GLY A 19 32.30 19.99 -4.81
CA GLY A 19 32.56 18.81 -3.98
C GLY A 19 31.34 18.35 -3.17
N GLY A 20 30.54 19.31 -2.67
CA GLY A 20 29.30 19.01 -1.94
C GLY A 20 28.21 18.39 -2.81
N ALA A 21 28.11 18.79 -4.09
CA ALA A 21 27.11 18.23 -5.01
C ALA A 21 27.40 16.77 -5.36
N VAL A 22 28.66 16.40 -5.59
CA VAL A 22 29.03 15.00 -5.93
C VAL A 22 28.75 14.07 -4.75
N LEU A 23 29.16 14.42 -3.52
CA LEU A 23 28.87 13.63 -2.33
C LEU A 23 27.37 13.64 -1.95
N GLY A 24 26.68 14.76 -2.18
CA GLY A 24 25.25 14.90 -1.95
C GLY A 24 24.41 14.01 -2.85
N THR A 25 24.79 13.83 -4.13
CA THR A 25 24.06 12.95 -5.05
C THR A 25 24.16 11.46 -4.68
N THR A 26 25.30 11.01 -4.15
CA THR A 26 25.47 9.63 -3.67
C THR A 26 24.65 9.37 -2.40
N ALA A 27 24.63 10.34 -1.48
CA ALA A 27 23.81 10.27 -0.27
C ALA A 27 22.32 10.27 -0.61
N LEU A 28 21.87 11.12 -1.53
CA LEU A 28 20.47 11.18 -1.98
C LEU A 28 20.04 9.89 -2.72
N LYS A 29 20.93 9.23 -3.46
CA LYS A 29 20.66 7.92 -4.05
C LYS A 29 20.51 6.80 -3.01
N ALA A 30 21.20 6.88 -1.88
CA ALA A 30 21.01 5.94 -0.77
C ALA A 30 19.64 6.12 -0.06
N PHE A 31 19.01 7.29 -0.22
CA PHE A 31 17.66 7.58 0.27
C PHE A 31 16.58 7.50 -0.81
N GLN A 32 16.92 7.08 -2.04
CA GLN A 32 15.86 6.74 -2.99
C GLN A 32 15.08 5.54 -2.43
N PRO A 33 13.75 5.63 -2.33
CA PRO A 33 12.94 4.51 -1.88
C PRO A 33 13.11 3.37 -2.89
N VAL A 34 13.85 2.33 -2.48
CA VAL A 34 13.92 1.04 -3.16
C VAL A 34 12.56 0.37 -2.97
N GLY A 35 11.57 0.76 -3.77
CA GLY A 35 10.19 0.40 -3.44
C GLY A 35 9.13 0.90 -4.39
N GLN A 36 9.43 1.02 -5.68
CA GLN A 36 8.37 0.94 -6.69
C GLN A 36 8.40 -0.47 -7.28
N GLN A 37 8.16 -1.44 -6.39
CA GLN A 37 7.78 -2.79 -6.79
C GLN A 37 6.38 -2.66 -7.39
N ASP A 38 6.23 -3.09 -8.64
CA ASP A 38 4.92 -3.19 -9.27
C ASP A 38 4.05 -4.13 -8.43
N ASN A 39 3.18 -3.54 -7.60
CA ASN A 39 2.29 -4.25 -6.69
C ASN A 39 1.21 -5.06 -7.43
N SER A 40 1.30 -5.18 -8.75
CA SER A 40 0.51 -6.03 -9.63
C SER A 40 0.46 -7.49 -9.14
N ALA A 41 1.54 -7.96 -8.50
CA ALA A 41 1.58 -9.29 -7.87
C ALA A 41 0.83 -9.35 -6.52
N LEU A 42 0.81 -8.25 -5.75
CA LEU A 42 0.06 -8.14 -4.50
C LEU A 42 -1.44 -7.93 -4.71
N LEU A 43 -1.82 -7.29 -5.82
CA LEU A 43 -3.21 -7.01 -6.19
C LEU A 43 -4.00 -8.24 -6.62
N GLY A 44 -3.33 -9.41 -6.75
CA GLY A 44 -3.98 -10.64 -7.15
C GLY A 44 -4.37 -10.60 -8.62
N LYS A 45 -3.98 -11.66 -9.33
CA LYS A 45 -4.57 -12.06 -10.61
C LYS A 45 -6.08 -11.83 -10.56
N LYS A 46 -6.65 -11.09 -11.54
CA LYS A 46 -8.07 -10.69 -11.67
C LYS A 46 -8.94 -11.53 -10.73
N THR A 47 -9.38 -10.95 -9.62
CA THR A 47 -10.31 -11.61 -8.71
C THR A 47 -11.47 -12.14 -9.54
N ASP A 48 -11.68 -13.44 -9.51
CA ASP A 48 -12.86 -14.05 -10.13
C ASP A 48 -14.09 -13.28 -9.62
N SER A 49 -15.09 -13.11 -10.49
CA SER A 49 -16.34 -12.41 -10.18
C SER A 49 -16.82 -12.74 -8.77
N ALA A 50 -17.01 -11.73 -7.93
CA ALA A 50 -17.34 -11.91 -6.53
C ALA A 50 -18.63 -12.75 -6.39
N THR A 51 -18.61 -13.74 -5.52
CA THR A 51 -19.76 -14.63 -5.29
C THR A 51 -20.60 -14.10 -4.13
N PRO A 52 -21.93 -13.92 -4.28
CA PRO A 52 -22.77 -13.45 -3.19
C PRO A 52 -22.80 -14.45 -2.01
N THR A 53 -22.86 -13.94 -0.79
CA THR A 53 -22.88 -14.74 0.44
C THR A 53 -23.55 -13.99 1.60
N TYR A 54 -23.65 -14.63 2.76
CA TYR A 54 -24.04 -14.03 4.04
C TYR A 54 -23.17 -14.57 5.17
N CYS A 55 -22.93 -13.76 6.20
CA CYS A 55 -22.00 -14.05 7.30
C CYS A 55 -22.67 -14.85 8.43
N GLU A 56 -22.21 -16.08 8.67
CA GLU A 56 -22.77 -16.98 9.71
C GLU A 56 -22.00 -16.94 11.05
N ILE A 57 -21.22 -15.90 11.32
CA ILE A 57 -20.45 -15.79 12.58
C ILE A 57 -21.31 -15.35 13.77
N CYS A 58 -22.44 -14.71 13.51
CA CYS A 58 -23.44 -14.35 14.51
C CYS A 58 -24.85 -14.40 13.89
N PHE A 59 -25.87 -14.20 14.72
CA PHE A 59 -27.26 -14.28 14.31
C PHE A 59 -27.74 -13.11 13.42
N TRP A 60 -26.90 -12.10 13.14
CA TRP A 60 -27.25 -10.95 12.29
C TRP A 60 -27.19 -11.23 10.78
N LYS A 61 -26.49 -12.29 10.36
CA LYS A 61 -26.45 -12.76 8.96
C LYS A 61 -26.18 -11.67 7.92
N CYS A 62 -25.22 -10.78 8.18
CA CYS A 62 -24.85 -9.70 7.27
C CYS A 62 -24.55 -10.22 5.85
N ALA A 63 -25.16 -9.64 4.82
CA ALA A 63 -24.94 -10.05 3.43
C ALA A 63 -23.62 -9.47 2.89
N GLY A 64 -23.01 -10.17 1.95
CA GLY A 64 -21.71 -9.78 1.42
C GLY A 64 -21.28 -10.54 0.17
N TRP A 65 -20.00 -10.39 -0.13
CA TRP A 65 -19.36 -10.89 -1.34
C TRP A 65 -18.08 -11.63 -0.98
N VAL A 66 -17.92 -12.84 -1.48
CA VAL A 66 -16.68 -13.63 -1.39
C VAL A 66 -15.88 -13.43 -2.66
N HIS A 67 -14.65 -12.98 -2.51
CA HIS A 67 -13.66 -12.87 -3.57
C HIS A 67 -12.77 -14.11 -3.54
N LYS A 68 -12.48 -14.65 -4.73
CA LYS A 68 -11.63 -15.83 -4.88
C LYS A 68 -10.28 -15.45 -5.51
N LYS A 69 -9.23 -16.15 -5.07
CA LYS A 69 -7.89 -16.10 -5.64
C LYS A 69 -7.48 -17.55 -5.89
N ASP A 70 -7.14 -17.87 -7.15
CA ASP A 70 -6.81 -19.23 -7.59
C ASP A 70 -7.89 -20.26 -7.21
N GLY A 71 -9.16 -19.89 -7.39
CA GLY A 71 -10.33 -20.73 -7.09
C GLY A 71 -10.70 -20.86 -5.59
N LYS A 72 -9.88 -20.32 -4.67
CA LYS A 72 -10.10 -20.40 -3.22
C LYS A 72 -10.60 -19.06 -2.65
N PRO A 73 -11.48 -19.06 -1.64
CA PRO A 73 -11.86 -17.84 -0.91
C PRO A 73 -10.61 -17.14 -0.34
N TRP A 74 -10.45 -15.84 -0.63
CA TRP A 74 -9.30 -15.06 -0.14
C TRP A 74 -9.72 -13.82 0.67
N LYS A 75 -10.87 -13.23 0.33
CA LYS A 75 -11.39 -12.03 0.99
C LYS A 75 -12.90 -12.05 0.99
N ILE A 76 -13.48 -11.49 2.05
CA ILE A 76 -14.90 -11.23 2.16
C ILE A 76 -15.14 -9.73 2.40
N THR A 77 -16.17 -9.18 1.79
CA THR A 77 -16.59 -7.77 1.92
C THR A 77 -18.09 -7.68 2.12
N GLY A 78 -18.58 -6.67 2.83
CA GLY A 78 -20.03 -6.49 3.03
C GLY A 78 -20.74 -6.04 1.75
N ASN A 79 -22.05 -6.27 1.69
CA ASN A 79 -22.88 -5.77 0.61
C ASN A 79 -23.30 -4.31 0.90
N PRO A 80 -23.00 -3.33 0.02
CA PRO A 80 -23.43 -1.95 0.21
C PRO A 80 -24.93 -1.77 0.37
N GLU A 81 -25.74 -2.67 -0.20
CA GLU A 81 -27.21 -2.63 -0.17
C GLU A 81 -27.80 -3.31 1.07
N ASP A 82 -27.00 -4.03 1.86
CA ASP A 82 -27.48 -4.69 3.07
C ASP A 82 -27.57 -3.70 4.24
N PRO A 83 -28.76 -3.47 4.82
CA PRO A 83 -28.92 -2.52 5.93
C PRO A 83 -28.12 -2.94 7.18
N ASN A 84 -27.82 -4.23 7.34
CA ASN A 84 -27.07 -4.74 8.49
C ASN A 84 -25.57 -4.42 8.40
N SER A 85 -24.99 -4.38 7.20
CA SER A 85 -23.55 -4.20 6.99
C SER A 85 -23.15 -2.90 6.29
N ASN A 86 -24.01 -2.34 5.44
CA ASN A 86 -23.75 -1.15 4.62
C ASN A 86 -22.38 -1.20 3.92
N GLY A 87 -22.03 -2.37 3.37
CA GLY A 87 -20.75 -2.61 2.69
C GLY A 87 -19.58 -2.99 3.61
N ARG A 88 -19.77 -3.05 4.93
CA ARG A 88 -18.70 -3.26 5.91
C ARG A 88 -18.93 -4.51 6.75
N PHE A 89 -17.87 -5.28 6.98
CA PHE A 89 -17.92 -6.35 7.97
C PHE A 89 -17.18 -5.97 9.25
N CYS A 90 -17.72 -6.42 10.39
CA CYS A 90 -17.04 -6.33 11.67
C CYS A 90 -15.77 -7.21 11.66
N PRO A 91 -14.87 -7.08 12.65
CA PRO A 91 -13.64 -7.89 12.71
C PRO A 91 -13.92 -9.40 12.67
N ARG A 92 -15.00 -9.83 13.34
CA ARG A 92 -15.46 -11.22 13.35
C ARG A 92 -15.91 -11.70 11.97
N GLY A 93 -16.70 -10.90 11.26
CA GLY A 93 -17.16 -11.25 9.91
C GLY A 93 -16.01 -11.25 8.89
N THR A 94 -15.07 -10.31 9.02
CA THR A 94 -13.87 -10.26 8.16
C THR A 94 -12.95 -11.46 8.41
N GLY A 95 -12.79 -11.85 9.68
CA GLY A 95 -12.01 -13.03 10.09
C GLY A 95 -12.73 -14.36 9.86
N GLY A 96 -14.04 -14.35 9.58
CA GLY A 96 -14.85 -15.56 9.41
C GLY A 96 -14.36 -16.47 8.28
N ILE A 97 -13.65 -15.93 7.29
CA ILE A 97 -13.02 -16.74 6.24
C ILE A 97 -11.94 -17.70 6.77
N GLY A 98 -11.38 -17.43 7.95
CA GLY A 98 -10.37 -18.29 8.58
C GLY A 98 -10.90 -19.68 8.94
N THR A 99 -12.21 -19.82 9.20
CA THR A 99 -12.82 -21.12 9.52
C THR A 99 -12.91 -22.05 8.30
N TYR A 100 -12.83 -21.51 7.08
CA TYR A 100 -12.86 -22.31 5.85
C TYR A 100 -11.64 -23.23 5.71
N THR A 101 -10.50 -22.82 6.30
CA THR A 101 -9.22 -23.55 6.24
C THR A 101 -8.81 -24.17 7.58
N ASP A 102 -9.69 -24.12 8.58
CA ASP A 102 -9.45 -24.70 9.91
C ASP A 102 -9.55 -26.24 9.81
N PRO A 103 -8.49 -27.01 10.14
CA PRO A 103 -8.45 -28.46 9.99
C PRO A 103 -9.37 -29.25 10.94
#